data_AF-A0A7Y5A9A1-F1
#
_entry.id   AF-A0A7Y5A9A1-F1
#
_cell.length_a   1.000
_cell.length_b   1.000
_cell.length_c   1.000
_cell.angle_alpha   90.00
_cell.angle_beta   90.00
_cell.angle_gamma   90.00
#
_symmetry.space_group_name_H-M   'P 1'
#
loop_
_entity.id
_entity.type
_entity.pdbx_description
1 polymer ?
#
loop_
_entity_poly.entity_id
_entity_poly.type
_entity_poly.pdbx_seq_one_letter_code
_entity_poly.pdbx_strand_id
1 'polypeptide(L)'
;HWRGTAGDVIGEARGEMAGNALRWRYQLDLPVDGRHWQVDMDDWMYLMDDETLINRTSMRKLGVEVGQITLFFRRLPAGAACD
;
A
#
# COMPACT_ATOMS: atom_id res chain seq x y z
N HIS A 1 -1.04 12.22 11.56
CA HIS A 1 0.02 11.94 10.58
C HIS A 1 0.83 10.76 11.07
N TRP A 2 1.04 9.78 10.19
CA TRP A 2 1.74 8.53 10.47
C TRP A 2 3.04 8.46 9.66
N ARG A 3 4.02 7.70 10.16
CA ARG A 3 5.26 7.37 9.46
C ARG A 3 5.47 5.86 9.52
N GLY A 4 6.03 5.29 8.45
CA GLY A 4 6.35 3.87 8.35
C GLY A 4 7.63 3.63 7.57
N THR A 5 8.29 2.51 7.83
CA THR A 5 9.51 2.07 7.15
C THR A 5 9.39 0.59 6.81
N ALA A 6 9.95 0.18 5.68
CA ALA A 6 10.11 -1.22 5.29
C ALA A 6 11.43 -1.37 4.52
N GLY A 7 11.90 -2.60 4.32
CA GLY A 7 13.21 -2.86 3.69
C GLY A 7 13.31 -2.41 2.24
N ASP A 8 12.18 -2.32 1.55
CA ASP A 8 12.02 -1.90 0.16
C ASP A 8 11.46 -0.47 0.02
N VAL A 9 11.20 0.22 1.12
CA VAL A 9 10.74 1.61 1.12
C VAL A 9 11.94 2.54 1.21
N ILE A 10 12.05 3.45 0.24
CA ILE A 10 13.10 4.48 0.22
C ILE A 10 12.71 5.60 1.17
N GLY A 11 13.40 5.68 2.31
CA GLY A 11 13.13 6.66 3.36
C GLY A 11 11.94 6.26 4.23
N GLU A 12 10.91 7.10 4.29
CA GLU A 12 9.72 6.87 5.12
C GLU A 12 8.43 7.01 4.31
N ALA A 13 7.51 6.08 4.53
CA ALA A 13 6.13 6.23 4.11
C ALA A 13 5.41 7.26 4.99
N ARG A 14 4.62 8.14 4.36
CA ARG A 14 3.81 9.15 5.05
C ARG A 14 2.34 8.80 4.97
N GLY A 15 1.69 8.73 6.13
CA GLY A 15 0.30 8.32 6.27
C GLY A 15 -0.61 9.45 6.77
N GLU A 16 -1.76 9.60 6.15
CA GLU A 16 -2.82 10.53 6.55
C GLU A 16 -4.15 9.78 6.66
N MET A 17 -4.84 9.94 7.79
CA MET A 17 -6.10 9.25 8.06
C MET A 17 -7.23 10.26 8.16
N ALA A 18 -8.36 9.96 7.53
CA ALA A 18 -9.60 10.71 7.64
C ALA A 18 -10.80 9.77 7.57
N GLY A 19 -11.55 9.66 8.67
CA GLY A 19 -12.67 8.71 8.77
C GLY A 19 -12.22 7.27 8.58
N ASN A 20 -12.83 6.56 7.65
CA ASN A 20 -12.51 5.18 7.31
C ASN A 20 -11.38 5.04 6.28
N ALA A 21 -10.75 6.14 5.86
CA ALA A 21 -9.69 6.15 4.87
C ALA A 21 -8.32 6.45 5.49
N LEU A 22 -7.30 5.69 5.06
CA LEU A 22 -5.88 5.94 5.32
C LEU A 22 -5.14 6.02 3.98
N ARG A 23 -4.45 7.12 3.72
CA ARG A 23 -3.64 7.32 2.52
C ARG A 23 -2.16 7.22 2.87
N TRP A 24 -1.45 6.29 2.24
CA TRP A 24 0.02 6.21 2.27
C TRP A 24 0.62 6.80 1.01
N ARG A 25 1.71 7.55 1.19
CA ARG A 25 2.56 8.02 0.10
C ARG A 25 4.00 7.68 0.42
N TYR A 26 4.66 6.96 -0.48
CA TYR A 26 6.04 6.50 -0.31
C TYR A 26 6.67 6.22 -1.66
N GLN A 27 7.99 5.98 -1.65
CA GLN A 27 8.72 5.53 -2.82
C GLN A 27 9.22 4.12 -2.56
N LEU A 28 8.93 3.20 -3.47
CA LEU A 28 9.28 1.79 -3.40
C LEU A 28 10.49 1.51 -4.30
N ASP A 29 11.45 0.74 -3.80
CA ASP A 29 12.52 0.16 -4.60
C ASP A 29 12.07 -1.20 -5.17
N LEU A 30 11.57 -1.19 -6.40
CA LEU A 30 10.96 -2.34 -7.05
C LEU A 30 11.94 -3.07 -7.97
N PRO A 31 12.29 -4.35 -7.71
CA PRO A 31 13.08 -5.15 -8.64
C PRO A 31 12.25 -5.54 -9.88
N VAL A 32 12.73 -5.16 -11.07
CA VAL A 32 12.13 -5.47 -12.38
C VAL A 32 13.24 -5.90 -13.34
N ASP A 33 13.19 -7.14 -13.83
CA ASP A 33 14.14 -7.69 -14.81
C ASP A 33 15.62 -7.45 -14.47
N GLY A 34 15.99 -7.67 -13.21
CA GLY A 34 17.37 -7.50 -12.72
C GLY A 34 17.80 -6.03 -12.53
N ARG A 35 16.87 -5.07 -12.65
CA ARG A 35 17.08 -3.64 -12.36
C ARG A 35 16.20 -3.21 -11.21
N HIS A 36 16.61 -2.14 -10.53
CA HIS A 36 15.87 -1.55 -9.42
C HIS A 36 15.16 -0.28 -9.92
N TRP A 37 13.84 -0.25 -9.79
CA TRP A 37 13.01 0.88 -10.17
C TRP A 37 12.52 1.59 -8.91
N GLN A 38 12.89 2.86 -8.78
CA GLN A 38 12.20 3.74 -7.86
C GLN A 38 10.83 4.10 -8.44
N VAL A 39 9.78 3.76 -7.70
CA VAL A 39 8.37 3.95 -8.09
C VAL A 39 7.65 4.68 -6.97
N ASP A 40 6.95 5.76 -7.30
CA ASP A 40 6.12 6.50 -6.37
C ASP A 40 4.79 5.77 -6.19
N MET A 41 4.43 5.51 -4.94
CA MET A 41 3.24 4.78 -4.53
C MET A 41 2.25 5.74 -3.86
N ASP A 42 0.99 5.68 -4.28
CA ASP A 42 -0.13 6.43 -3.70
C ASP A 42 -1.26 5.45 -3.36
N ASP A 43 -1.29 5.03 -2.10
CA ASP A 43 -2.10 3.93 -1.60
C ASP A 43 -3.24 4.45 -0.75
N TRP A 44 -4.47 4.23 -1.19
CA TRP A 44 -5.66 4.50 -0.41
C TRP A 44 -6.20 3.21 0.19
N MET A 45 -6.22 3.13 1.51
CA MET A 45 -6.84 2.05 2.28
C MET A 45 -8.20 2.53 2.80
N TYR A 46 -9.26 1.78 2.50
CA TYR A 46 -10.62 2.06 2.93
C TYR A 46 -11.16 0.91 3.78
N LEU A 47 -11.53 1.20 5.02
CA LEU A 47 -12.24 0.26 5.87
C LEU A 47 -13.71 0.27 5.45
N MET A 48 -14.16 -0.83 4.86
CA MET A 48 -15.50 -0.97 4.29
C MET A 48 -16.50 -1.42 5.35
N ASP A 49 -16.07 -2.31 6.22
CA ASP A 49 -16.76 -2.82 7.39
C ASP A 49 -15.71 -3.29 8.43
N ASP A 50 -16.16 -3.83 9.56
CA ASP A 50 -15.28 -4.25 10.67
C ASP A 50 -14.29 -5.38 10.31
N GLU A 51 -14.47 -6.03 9.16
CA GLU A 51 -13.69 -7.19 8.72
C GLU A 51 -13.00 -6.98 7.38
N THR A 52 -13.37 -5.94 6.60
CA THR A 52 -12.94 -5.78 5.21
C THR A 52 -12.23 -4.44 4.98
N LEU A 53 -11.00 -4.52 4.49
CA LEU A 53 -10.20 -3.37 4.09
C LEU A 53 -9.85 -3.49 2.61
N ILE A 54 -10.13 -2.44 1.84
CA ILE A 54 -9.74 -2.35 0.43
C ILE A 54 -8.54 -1.41 0.32
N ASN A 55 -7.45 -1.85 -0.30
CA ASN A 55 -6.32 -1.00 -0.63
C ASN A 55 -6.25 -0.82 -2.15
N ARG A 56 -6.23 0.44 -2.61
CA ARG A 56 -6.07 0.83 -4.00
C ARG A 56 -4.82 1.68 -4.16
N THR A 57 -3.94 1.25 -5.05
CA THR A 57 -2.62 1.84 -5.25
C THR A 57 -2.48 2.32 -6.67
N SER A 58 -2.05 3.57 -6.85
CA SER A 58 -1.50 4.07 -8.12
C SER A 58 0.03 4.05 -8.03
N MET A 59 0.67 3.52 -9.07
CA MET A 59 2.12 3.44 -9.19
C MET A 59 2.60 4.39 -10.28
N ARG A 60 3.54 5.28 -9.96
CA ARG A 60 4.10 6.24 -10.91
C ARG A 60 5.60 6.14 -10.99
N LYS A 61 6.13 6.27 -12.21
CA LYS A 61 7.56 6.40 -12.46
C LYS A 61 7.80 7.64 -13.29
N LEU A 62 8.65 8.54 -12.81
CA LEU A 62 8.94 9.82 -13.48
C LEU A 62 7.66 10.62 -13.80
N GLY A 63 6.68 10.58 -12.89
CA GLY A 63 5.39 11.26 -13.03
C GLY A 63 4.36 10.57 -13.94
N VAL A 64 4.72 9.48 -14.63
CA VAL A 64 3.81 8.72 -15.50
C VAL A 64 3.25 7.52 -14.73
N GLU A 65 1.93 7.30 -14.80
CA GLU A 65 1.32 6.11 -14.20
C GLU A 65 1.69 4.85 -14.99
N VAL A 66 2.25 3.88 -14.29
CA VAL A 66 2.76 2.63 -14.87
C VAL A 66 1.93 1.41 -14.46
N GLY A 67 1.02 1.57 -13.50
CA GLY A 67 0.09 0.52 -13.11
C GLY A 67 -0.74 0.86 -11.89
N GLN A 68 -1.66 -0.05 -11.59
CA GLN A 68 -2.55 0.03 -10.45
C GLN A 68 -2.64 -1.33 -9.76
N ILE A 69 -2.73 -1.32 -8.44
CA ILE A 69 -2.94 -2.54 -7.63
C ILE A 69 -4.22 -2.34 -6.83
N THR A 70 -5.05 -3.37 -6.74
CA THR A 70 -6.17 -3.42 -5.79
C THR A 70 -6.05 -4.68 -4.96
N LEU A 71 -5.92 -4.51 -3.64
CA LEU A 71 -5.88 -5.58 -2.67
C LEU A 71 -7.14 -5.54 -1.80
N PHE A 72 -7.65 -6.72 -1.47
CA PHE A 72 -8.74 -6.90 -0.52
C PHE A 72 -8.21 -7.70 0.65
N PHE A 73 -8.27 -7.11 1.84
CA PHE A 73 -7.97 -7.80 3.09
C PHE A 73 -9.28 -8.14 3.76
N ARG A 74 -9.43 -9.40 4.17
CA ARG A 74 -10.55 -9.84 4.99
C ARG A 74 -10.01 -10.49 6.25
N ARG A 75 -10.53 -10.05 7.40
CA ARG A 75 -10.26 -10.67 8.69
C ARG A 75 -10.91 -12.06 8.70
N LEU A 76 -10.12 -13.09 8.95
CA LEU A 76 -10.65 -14.43 9.17
C LEU A 76 -11.27 -14.53 10.58
N PRO A 77 -12.28 -15.40 10.76
CA PRO A 77 -12.82 -15.70 12.09
C PRO A 77 -11.72 -16.12 13.06
N ALA A 78 -11.85 -15.73 14.32
CA ALA A 78 -10.93 -16.18 15.36
C ALA A 78 -10.95 -17.72 15.45
N GLY A 79 -9.79 -18.36 15.33
CA GLY A 79 -9.65 -19.82 15.38
C GLY A 79 -9.75 -20.53 14.03
N ALA A 80 -9.82 -19.80 12.91
CA ALA A 80 -9.55 -20.38 11.60
C ALA A 80 -8.12 -20.96 11.61
N ALA A 81 -7.98 -22.26 11.34
CA ALA A 81 -6.68 -22.90 11.24
C ALA A 81 -5.94 -22.34 10.00
N CYS A 82 -4.65 -22.05 10.15
CA CYS A 82 -3.77 -21.89 9.02
C CYS A 82 -3.43 -23.29 8.53
N ASP A 83 -4.10 -23.75 7.49
CA ASP A 83 -3.73 -24.96 6.75
C ASP A 83 -2.52 -24.67 5.83
#